data_AF-A0A1A8XM65-F1
#
_entry.id   AF-A0A1A8XM65-F1
#
_cell.length_a   1.000
_cell.length_b   1.000
_cell.length_c   1.000
_cell.angle_alpha   90.00
_cell.angle_beta   90.00
_cell.angle_gamma   90.00
#
_symmetry.space_group_name_H-M   'P 1'
#
loop_
_entity.id
_entity.type
_entity.pdbx_description
1 polymer ?
#
loop_
_entity_poly.entity_id
_entity_poly.type
_entity_poly.pdbx_seq_one_letter_code
_entity_poly.pdbx_strand_id
1 'polypeptide(L)'
;MLKQRGFTLIELVVVIVILGILAATALPKFIDLSSEAQEAAYQGVRGAASSAMAINYAGCAAKNNVVLANKCAAVDNCDDTGSILQGGLPTNYSVTAAAITGNGTNVNCTLVLTGYTPTGATTFSGIGAGQ
;
A
#
# COMPACT_ATOMS: atom_id res chain seq x y z
N MET A 1 -48.25 21.92 34.41
CA MET A 1 -47.05 21.17 34.82
C MET A 1 -46.96 19.91 33.97
N LEU A 2 -46.03 19.83 33.01
CA LEU A 2 -45.80 18.59 32.27
C LEU A 2 -45.05 17.61 33.19
N LYS A 3 -45.60 16.41 33.40
CA LYS A 3 -44.91 15.31 34.10
C LYS A 3 -43.66 14.94 33.31
N GLN A 4 -42.47 15.12 33.90
CA GLN A 4 -41.25 14.49 33.40
C GLN A 4 -41.41 12.97 33.55
N ARG A 5 -41.56 12.27 32.42
CA ARG A 5 -41.46 10.81 32.36
C ARG A 5 -39.98 10.46 32.40
N GLY A 6 -39.52 9.92 33.52
CA GLY A 6 -38.18 9.34 33.63
C GLY A 6 -38.06 8.10 32.74
N PHE A 7 -36.85 7.83 32.26
CA PHE A 7 -36.51 6.62 31.49
C PHE A 7 -36.68 5.38 32.38
N THR A 8 -37.27 4.30 31.86
CA THR A 8 -37.43 3.05 32.62
C THR A 8 -36.15 2.21 32.58
N LEU A 9 -35.92 1.42 33.63
CA LEU A 9 -34.80 0.46 33.64
C LEU A 9 -34.92 -0.56 32.50
N ILE A 10 -36.15 -0.94 32.13
CA ILE A 10 -36.38 -1.90 31.03
C ILE A 10 -36.02 -1.30 29.67
N GLU A 11 -36.30 -0.01 29.43
CA GLU A 11 -35.86 0.68 28.20
C GLU A 11 -34.34 0.69 28.10
N LEU A 12 -33.63 0.95 29.20
CA LEU A 12 -32.17 0.93 29.20
C LEU A 12 -31.62 -0.47 28.87
N VAL A 13 -32.21 -1.51 29.47
CA VAL A 13 -31.80 -2.92 29.25
C VAL A 13 -32.06 -3.36 27.80
N VAL A 14 -33.21 -3.00 27.24
CA VAL A 14 -33.53 -3.35 25.83
C VAL A 14 -32.56 -2.66 24.87
N VAL A 15 -32.18 -1.41 25.12
CA VAL A 15 -31.22 -0.68 24.28
C VAL A 15 -29.84 -1.36 24.28
N ILE A 16 -29.30 -1.72 25.44
CA ILE A 16 -27.99 -2.39 25.50
C ILE A 16 -28.03 -3.78 24.84
N VAL A 17 -29.15 -4.50 24.92
CA VAL A 17 -29.32 -5.79 24.24
C VAL A 17 -29.32 -5.61 22.72
N ILE A 18 -30.05 -4.62 22.21
CA ILE A 18 -30.08 -4.31 20.77
C ILE A 18 -28.68 -3.91 20.29
N LEU A 19 -27.99 -3.02 21.02
CA LEU A 19 -26.62 -2.61 20.70
C LEU A 19 -25.64 -3.81 20.75
N GLY A 20 -25.83 -4.73 21.69
CA GLY A 20 -25.03 -5.97 21.78
C GLY A 20 -25.19 -6.86 20.54
N ILE A 21 -26.40 -7.06 20.05
CA ILE A 21 -26.67 -7.87 18.85
C ILE A 21 -26.10 -7.19 17.60
N LEU A 22 -26.29 -5.88 17.46
CA LEU A 22 -25.73 -5.10 16.36
C LEU A 22 -24.20 -5.13 16.37
N ALA A 23 -23.56 -4.98 17.53
CA ALA A 23 -22.12 -5.06 17.66
C ALA A 23 -21.58 -6.45 17.30
N ALA A 24 -22.22 -7.52 17.80
CA ALA A 24 -21.81 -8.90 17.52
C ALA A 24 -21.86 -9.26 16.02
N THR A 25 -22.79 -8.65 15.27
CA THR A 25 -22.96 -8.92 13.82
C THR A 25 -22.16 -7.97 12.94
N ALA A 26 -21.95 -6.72 13.36
CA ALA A 26 -21.23 -5.71 12.58
C ALA A 26 -19.70 -5.80 12.73
N LEU A 27 -19.20 -6.16 13.91
CA LEU A 27 -17.77 -6.15 14.22
C LEU A 27 -16.95 -7.12 13.35
N PRO A 28 -17.38 -8.38 13.11
CA PRO A 28 -16.65 -9.27 12.21
C PRO A 28 -16.53 -8.70 10.79
N LYS A 29 -17.64 -8.18 10.24
CA LYS A 29 -17.67 -7.57 8.90
C LYS A 29 -16.76 -6.36 8.78
N PHE A 30 -16.67 -5.54 9.83
CA PHE A 30 -15.81 -4.36 9.82
C PHE A 30 -14.32 -4.74 9.78
N ILE A 31 -13.93 -5.82 10.47
CA ILE A 31 -12.56 -6.35 10.46
C ILE A 31 -12.20 -6.87 9.06
N ASP A 32 -13.10 -7.63 8.44
CA ASP A 32 -12.89 -8.16 7.08
C ASP A 32 -12.71 -7.03 6.05
N LEU A 33 -13.61 -6.04 6.04
CA LEU A 33 -13.52 -4.87 5.16
C LEU A 33 -12.23 -4.08 5.35
N SER A 34 -11.76 -3.95 6.60
CA SER A 34 -10.52 -3.25 6.89
C SER A 34 -9.31 -4.00 6.31
N SER A 35 -9.30 -5.33 6.40
CA SER A 35 -8.26 -6.17 5.81
C SER A 35 -8.29 -6.11 4.27
N GLU A 36 -9.48 -6.14 3.66
CA GLU A 36 -9.64 -6.04 2.21
C GLU A 36 -9.19 -4.67 1.67
N ALA A 37 -9.53 -3.59 2.38
CA ALA A 37 -9.10 -2.25 2.02
C ALA A 37 -7.56 -2.09 2.08
N GLN A 38 -6.93 -2.71 3.08
CA GLN A 38 -5.47 -2.74 3.20
C GLN A 38 -4.82 -3.51 2.06
N GLU A 39 -5.35 -4.70 1.72
CA GLU A 39 -4.85 -5.49 0.61
C GLU A 39 -5.00 -4.73 -0.72
N ALA A 40 -6.14 -4.06 -0.95
CA ALA A 40 -6.35 -3.25 -2.14
C ALA A 40 -5.34 -2.08 -2.24
N ALA A 41 -5.09 -1.39 -1.13
CA ALA A 41 -4.07 -0.32 -1.08
C ALA A 41 -2.67 -0.87 -1.36
N TYR A 42 -2.34 -2.03 -0.77
CA TYR A 42 -1.07 -2.71 -0.96
C TYR A 42 -0.82 -3.11 -2.43
N GLN A 43 -1.85 -3.65 -3.09
CA GLN A 43 -1.83 -3.95 -4.53
C GLN A 43 -1.67 -2.69 -5.38
N GLY A 44 -2.30 -1.58 -4.97
CA GLY A 44 -2.13 -0.27 -5.59
C GLY A 44 -0.67 0.19 -5.58
N VAL A 45 0.01 0.08 -4.42
CA VAL A 45 1.43 0.47 -4.30
C VAL A 45 2.33 -0.42 -5.14
N ARG A 46 2.10 -1.74 -5.18
CA ARG A 46 2.84 -2.65 -6.08
C ARG A 46 2.70 -2.24 -7.55
N GLY A 47 1.47 -1.97 -7.98
CA GLY A 47 1.18 -1.59 -9.36
C GLY A 47 1.84 -0.27 -9.72
N ALA A 48 1.84 0.70 -8.80
CA ALA A 48 2.51 1.97 -8.95
C ALA A 48 4.05 1.80 -9.02
N ALA A 49 4.64 0.95 -8.17
CA ALA A 49 6.07 0.64 -8.20
C ALA A 49 6.50 0.00 -9.53
N SER A 50 5.77 -1.00 -10.01
CA SER A 50 6.06 -1.64 -11.30
C SER A 50 5.90 -0.66 -12.47
N SER A 51 4.90 0.21 -12.41
CA SER A 51 4.66 1.24 -13.42
C SER A 51 5.76 2.30 -13.43
N ALA A 52 6.23 2.73 -12.25
CA ALA A 52 7.33 3.67 -12.11
C ALA A 52 8.63 3.10 -12.72
N MET A 53 8.93 1.81 -12.47
CA MET A 53 10.05 1.10 -13.09
C MET A 53 9.97 1.12 -14.61
N ALA A 54 8.81 0.76 -15.19
CA ALA A 54 8.63 0.73 -16.64
C ALA A 54 8.72 2.12 -17.27
N ILE A 55 8.13 3.15 -16.64
CA ILE A 55 8.17 4.54 -17.12
C ILE A 55 9.60 5.09 -17.04
N ASN A 56 10.30 4.86 -15.93
CA ASN A 56 11.68 5.31 -15.77
C ASN A 56 12.60 4.65 -16.80
N TYR A 57 12.49 3.32 -16.98
CA TYR A 57 13.25 2.61 -18.00
C TYR A 57 12.94 3.11 -19.41
N ALA A 58 11.67 3.33 -19.76
CA ALA A 58 11.31 3.88 -21.08
C ALA A 58 11.92 5.27 -21.30
N GLY A 59 11.93 6.11 -20.26
CA GLY A 59 12.58 7.42 -20.29
C GLY A 59 14.11 7.33 -20.46
N CYS A 60 14.76 6.41 -19.75
CA CYS A 60 16.17 6.09 -19.91
C CYS A 60 16.50 5.57 -21.31
N ALA A 61 15.74 4.61 -21.83
CA ALA A 61 15.94 4.06 -23.17
C ALA A 61 15.85 5.15 -24.26
N ALA A 62 14.91 6.09 -24.13
CA ALA A 62 14.79 7.24 -25.03
C ALA A 62 15.97 8.24 -24.93
N LYS A 63 16.76 8.15 -23.87
CA LYS A 63 17.98 8.95 -23.62
C LYS A 63 19.25 8.11 -23.70
N ASN A 64 19.21 6.99 -24.43
CA ASN A 64 20.35 6.08 -24.60
C ASN A 64 20.93 5.60 -23.26
N ASN A 65 20.05 5.38 -22.28
CA ASN A 65 20.34 5.01 -20.90
C ASN A 65 21.23 5.99 -20.13
N VAL A 66 21.23 7.26 -20.52
CA VAL A 66 21.93 8.32 -19.78
C VAL A 66 20.98 8.93 -18.75
N VAL A 67 21.41 8.96 -17.49
CA VAL A 67 20.70 9.63 -16.40
C VAL A 67 20.48 11.10 -16.73
N LEU A 68 19.22 11.53 -16.64
CA LEU A 68 18.81 12.88 -16.95
C LEU A 68 17.64 13.26 -16.05
N ALA A 69 17.76 14.37 -15.34
CA ALA A 69 16.74 14.84 -14.42
C ALA A 69 15.34 14.87 -15.07
N ASN A 70 14.34 14.36 -14.35
CA ASN A 70 12.94 14.26 -14.77
C ASN A 70 12.68 13.40 -16.03
N LYS A 71 13.68 12.63 -16.50
CA LYS A 71 13.58 11.78 -17.69
C LYS A 71 14.13 10.38 -17.49
N CYS A 72 15.21 10.25 -16.73
CA CYS A 72 15.87 8.99 -16.43
C CYS A 72 16.59 9.11 -15.09
N ALA A 73 16.19 8.32 -14.11
CA ALA A 73 16.93 8.09 -12.88
C ALA A 73 17.67 6.75 -12.99
N ALA A 74 18.87 6.66 -12.40
CA ALA A 74 19.55 5.39 -12.26
C ALA A 74 18.73 4.46 -11.37
N VAL A 75 18.63 3.21 -11.80
CA VAL A 75 18.08 2.09 -11.04
C VAL A 75 19.07 0.96 -11.17
N ASP A 76 19.91 0.80 -10.15
CA ASP A 76 20.85 -0.29 -10.00
C ASP A 76 20.46 -1.23 -8.85
N ASN A 77 19.41 -0.87 -8.10
CA ASN A 77 18.86 -1.67 -7.03
C ASN A 77 17.33 -1.54 -6.93
N CYS A 78 16.67 -2.59 -6.46
CA CYS A 78 15.25 -2.56 -6.14
C CYS A 78 14.86 -1.46 -5.14
N ASP A 79 15.71 -1.10 -4.17
CA ASP A 79 15.39 -0.06 -3.20
C ASP A 79 15.38 1.37 -3.79
N ASP A 80 15.92 1.57 -5.00
CA ASP A 80 15.79 2.82 -5.78
C ASP A 80 14.34 3.13 -6.17
N THR A 81 13.41 2.16 -6.06
CA THR A 81 11.98 2.33 -6.33
C THR A 81 11.40 3.57 -5.66
N GLY A 82 11.83 3.87 -4.43
CA GLY A 82 11.35 5.03 -3.69
C GLY A 82 11.72 6.37 -4.33
N SER A 83 12.82 6.43 -5.09
CA SER A 83 13.29 7.65 -5.75
C SER A 83 12.57 7.93 -7.08
N ILE A 84 12.08 6.87 -7.75
CA ILE A 84 11.41 6.98 -9.05
C ILE A 84 9.88 7.06 -8.94
N LEU A 85 9.33 6.77 -7.76
CA LEU A 85 7.90 6.89 -7.49
C LEU A 85 7.56 8.35 -7.16
N GLN A 86 6.64 8.97 -7.90
CA GLN A 86 6.21 10.33 -7.60
C GLN A 86 5.56 10.41 -6.21
N GLY A 87 6.14 11.21 -5.31
CA GLY A 87 5.72 11.31 -3.91
C GLY A 87 6.40 10.30 -2.96
N GLY A 88 7.27 9.43 -3.49
CA GLY A 88 7.98 8.42 -2.72
C GLY A 88 7.10 7.24 -2.31
N LEU A 89 7.71 6.27 -1.63
CA LEU A 89 6.97 5.17 -1.00
C LEU A 89 6.12 5.70 0.16
N PRO A 90 4.85 5.28 0.29
CA PRO A 90 4.03 5.63 1.44
C PRO A 90 4.64 5.15 2.75
N THR A 91 4.21 5.74 3.87
CA THR A 91 4.67 5.33 5.20
C THR A 91 4.39 3.84 5.44
N ASN A 92 5.33 3.17 6.11
CA ASN A 92 5.33 1.73 6.35
C ASN A 92 5.54 0.82 5.14
N TYR A 93 5.76 1.37 3.94
CA TYR A 93 6.20 0.61 2.78
C TYR A 93 7.71 0.71 2.62
N SER A 94 8.34 -0.41 2.33
CA SER A 94 9.76 -0.46 1.98
C SER A 94 9.99 -1.46 0.87
N VAL A 95 11.05 -1.28 0.09
CA VAL A 95 11.48 -2.27 -0.89
C VAL A 95 12.77 -2.89 -0.41
N THR A 96 12.84 -4.21 -0.42
CA THR A 96 14.05 -4.94 -0.05
C THR A 96 15.10 -4.74 -1.13
N ALA A 97 16.30 -4.36 -0.73
CA ALA A 97 17.42 -4.19 -1.64
C ALA A 97 17.74 -5.50 -2.37
N ALA A 98 17.83 -5.42 -3.69
CA ALA A 98 18.31 -6.47 -4.57
C ALA A 98 18.92 -5.81 -5.81
N ALA A 99 20.19 -6.09 -6.06
CA ALA A 99 20.92 -5.47 -7.16
C ALA A 99 20.32 -5.85 -8.52
N ILE A 100 20.25 -4.86 -9.41
CA ILE A 100 19.80 -5.01 -10.79
C ILE A 100 20.94 -4.57 -11.70
N THR A 101 21.54 -5.53 -12.41
CA THR A 101 22.65 -5.24 -13.32
C THR A 101 22.16 -5.13 -14.76
N GLY A 102 22.42 -3.99 -15.39
CA GLY A 102 22.15 -3.75 -16.80
C GLY A 102 20.79 -3.10 -17.08
N ASN A 103 20.78 -2.29 -18.13
CA ASN A 103 19.58 -1.59 -18.59
C ASN A 103 18.58 -2.56 -19.21
N GLY A 104 17.33 -2.52 -18.76
CA GLY A 104 16.24 -3.38 -19.22
C GLY A 104 16.20 -4.76 -18.56
N THR A 105 17.13 -5.06 -17.66
CA THR A 105 17.12 -6.31 -16.88
C THR A 105 15.94 -6.31 -15.92
N ASN A 106 15.16 -7.40 -15.96
CA ASN A 106 14.02 -7.58 -15.07
C ASN A 106 14.39 -8.40 -13.85
N VAL A 107 14.06 -7.93 -12.65
CA VAL A 107 14.33 -8.60 -11.38
C VAL A 107 13.07 -8.56 -10.51
N ASN A 108 12.83 -9.62 -9.75
CA ASN A 108 11.71 -9.64 -8.80
C ASN A 108 12.08 -8.84 -7.54
N CYS A 109 11.64 -7.59 -7.47
CA CYS A 109 11.79 -6.74 -6.30
C CYS A 109 10.72 -7.07 -5.27
N THR A 110 11.09 -7.05 -3.98
CA THR A 110 10.16 -7.37 -2.89
C THR A 110 9.71 -6.09 -2.19
N LEU A 111 8.41 -5.77 -2.29
CA LEU A 111 7.75 -4.74 -1.50
C LEU A 111 7.30 -5.35 -0.17
N VAL A 112 7.55 -4.64 0.92
CA VAL A 112 7.23 -5.03 2.28
C VAL A 112 6.38 -3.94 2.92
N LEU A 113 5.25 -4.36 3.52
CA LEU A 113 4.37 -3.52 4.31
C LEU A 113 4.52 -3.85 5.79
N THR A 114 5.04 -2.92 6.59
CA THR A 114 5.17 -3.03 8.05
C THR A 114 4.05 -2.28 8.77
N GLY A 115 3.93 -2.40 10.09
CA GLY A 115 2.96 -1.60 10.88
C GLY A 115 1.50 -2.01 10.75
N TYR A 116 1.20 -3.05 9.96
CA TYR A 116 -0.11 -3.69 9.85
C TYR A 116 0.00 -5.18 10.21
N THR A 117 -1.08 -5.72 10.78
CA THR A 117 -1.22 -7.15 11.08
C THR A 117 -2.33 -7.73 10.21
N PRO A 118 -2.03 -8.72 9.34
CA PRO A 118 -0.72 -9.32 9.10
C PRO A 118 0.23 -8.42 8.30
N THR A 119 1.54 -8.53 8.57
CA THR A 119 2.59 -7.90 7.74
C THR A 119 2.64 -8.60 6.39
N GLY A 120 2.69 -7.84 5.30
CA GLY A 120 2.66 -8.36 3.94
C GLY A 120 4.01 -8.20 3.25
N ALA A 121 4.43 -9.23 2.50
CA ALA A 121 5.53 -9.15 1.55
C ALA A 121 5.07 -9.66 0.19
N THR A 122 5.49 -9.00 -0.88
CA THR A 122 5.05 -9.33 -2.23
C THR A 122 6.08 -8.89 -3.25
N THR A 123 5.98 -9.43 -4.46
CA THR A 123 6.91 -9.11 -5.53
C THR A 123 6.28 -8.23 -6.61
N PHE A 124 7.10 -7.35 -7.17
CA PHE A 124 6.82 -6.60 -8.39
C PHE A 124 8.03 -6.64 -9.31
N SER A 125 7.84 -6.24 -10.57
CA SER A 125 8.90 -6.21 -11.57
C SER A 125 9.76 -4.95 -11.39
N GLY A 126 11.01 -5.14 -10.99
CA GLY A 126 12.07 -4.14 -11.05
C GLY A 126 12.75 -4.17 -12.41
N ILE A 127 13.12 -2.99 -12.93
CA ILE A 127 13.78 -2.86 -14.23
C ILE A 127 14.99 -1.97 -14.07
N GLY A 128 16.16 -2.49 -14.42
CA GLY A 128 17.41 -1.73 -14.39
C GLY A 128 17.41 -0.63 -15.43
N ALA A 129 17.90 0.55 -15.09
CA ALA A 129 17.89 1.70 -15.98
C ALA A 129 18.99 2.71 -15.61
N GLY A 130 19.46 3.49 -16.59
CA GLY A 130 20.40 4.58 -16.34
C GLY A 130 21.81 4.15 -15.89
N GLN A 131 22.21 2.92 -16.20
CA GLN A 131 23.53 2.34 -15.88
C GLN A 131 24.52 2.47 -17.06
#